data_AF-A0AA90UUB2-F1
#
_entry.id   AF-A0AA90UUB2-F1
#
_cell.length_a   1.000
_cell.length_b   1.000
_cell.length_c   1.000
_cell.angle_alpha   90.00
_cell.angle_beta   90.00
_cell.angle_gamma   90.00
#
_symmetry.space_group_name_H-M   'P 1'
#
loop_
_entity.id
_entity.type
_entity.pdbx_description
1 polymer ?
#
loop_
_entity_poly.entity_id
_entity_poly.type
_entity_poly.pdbx_seq_one_letter_code
_entity_poly.pdbx_strand_id
1 'polypeptide(L)'
;MPSVNCFRRVLLNVGGKKIIISVPHGMTETEVNKVMIVTRGYLQQYVYVEMVLAECFMQKIEKSILKKKCVRFEVKKKWVDCKKNLRKAIKYYDAYVPNADFNNEFAMTFYDKISEDLYKLRDKLAVRLQNLGIGEKSGVYANAIILYNLTNLCLGTYENIIRKLYEDLHVNLMQAFKDFAPILAFENSYDFMALVMDKDFKRLADHLMTKEILSYFDKVRNGVFNEQTLNAAAVNATEDLKDDEKDLQKTYIGISDFMKSDYPLESVTSKKAS
;
A
#
# COMPACT_ATOMS: atom_id res chain seq x y z
N MET A 1 -29.72 -19.18 25.11
CA MET A 1 -28.94 -19.15 23.86
C MET A 1 -29.19 -17.82 23.17
N PRO A 2 -28.26 -16.84 23.17
CA PRO A 2 -28.42 -15.66 22.33
C PRO A 2 -28.24 -16.04 20.86
N SER A 3 -29.00 -15.37 20.02
CA SER A 3 -29.35 -15.65 18.64
C SER A 3 -28.18 -15.74 17.64
N VAL A 4 -28.35 -16.60 16.64
CA VAL A 4 -27.68 -16.57 15.34
C VAL A 4 -27.46 -15.12 14.89
N ASN A 5 -26.21 -14.72 14.59
CA ASN A 5 -25.90 -13.41 14.04
C ASN A 5 -26.70 -13.20 12.73
N CYS A 6 -27.86 -12.54 12.82
CA CYS A 6 -28.69 -12.23 11.67
C CYS A 6 -28.04 -11.08 10.88
N PHE A 7 -27.62 -11.37 9.65
CA PHE A 7 -27.11 -10.37 8.71
C PHE A 7 -28.22 -9.98 7.72
N ARG A 8 -28.26 -8.70 7.32
CA ARG A 8 -29.06 -8.21 6.19
C ARG A 8 -28.14 -7.83 5.02
N ARG A 9 -28.68 -7.87 3.81
CA ARG A 9 -27.97 -7.45 2.60
C ARG A 9 -28.28 -5.99 2.28
N VAL A 10 -27.25 -5.20 1.99
CA VAL A 10 -27.38 -3.79 1.61
C VAL A 10 -26.72 -3.57 0.24
N LEU A 11 -27.42 -2.85 -0.63
CA LEU A 11 -26.89 -2.43 -1.92
C LEU A 11 -26.20 -1.08 -1.76
N LEU A 12 -24.91 -1.02 -2.08
CA LEU A 12 -24.08 0.16 -1.99
C LEU A 12 -23.60 0.59 -3.38
N ASN A 13 -23.33 1.88 -3.53
CA ASN A 13 -22.59 2.42 -4.66
C ASN A 13 -21.15 2.73 -4.24
N VAL A 14 -20.20 1.98 -4.80
CA VAL A 14 -18.77 2.15 -4.57
C VAL A 14 -18.12 2.41 -5.93
N GLY A 15 -17.94 3.69 -6.25
CA GLY A 15 -17.23 4.12 -7.47
C GLY A 15 -18.02 3.87 -8.73
N GLY A 16 -19.31 4.17 -8.68
CA GLY A 16 -20.24 3.89 -9.78
C GLY A 16 -20.61 2.41 -9.89
N LYS A 17 -20.04 1.51 -9.06
CA LYS A 17 -20.39 0.09 -9.05
C LYS A 17 -21.39 -0.20 -7.94
N LYS A 18 -22.47 -0.86 -8.33
CA LYS A 18 -23.46 -1.43 -7.40
C LYS A 18 -22.89 -2.71 -6.79
N ILE A 19 -22.67 -2.71 -5.48
CA ILE A 19 -22.11 -3.84 -4.73
C ILE A 19 -23.06 -4.21 -3.59
N ILE A 20 -23.29 -5.50 -3.40
CA ILE A 20 -24.08 -6.01 -2.27
C ILE A 20 -23.12 -6.45 -1.17
N ILE A 21 -23.30 -5.92 0.04
CA ILE A 21 -22.57 -6.35 1.24
C ILE A 21 -23.52 -6.94 2.28
N SER A 22 -22.96 -7.73 3.19
CA SER A 22 -23.70 -8.26 4.35
C SER A 22 -23.32 -7.45 5.60
N VAL A 23 -24.33 -6.96 6.32
CA VAL A 23 -24.17 -6.12 7.53
C VAL A 23 -25.02 -6.67 8.67
N PRO A 24 -24.66 -6.45 9.95
CA PRO A 24 -25.51 -6.83 11.08
C PRO A 24 -26.92 -6.24 10.97
N HIS A 25 -27.95 -7.00 11.35
CA HIS A 25 -29.35 -6.57 11.17
C HIS A 25 -29.67 -5.25 11.89
N GLY A 26 -29.07 -5.01 13.05
CA GLY A 26 -29.25 -3.79 13.84
C GLY A 26 -28.51 -2.55 13.33
N MET A 27 -27.63 -2.68 12.33
CA MET A 27 -26.86 -1.57 11.80
C MET A 27 -27.72 -0.69 10.89
N THR A 28 -27.82 0.60 11.22
CA THR A 28 -28.52 1.64 10.45
C THR A 28 -27.79 1.98 9.15
N GLU A 29 -28.48 2.62 8.20
CA GLU A 29 -27.85 3.07 6.95
C GLU A 29 -26.74 4.11 7.18
N THR A 30 -26.92 4.99 8.16
CA THR A 30 -25.91 5.97 8.57
C THR A 30 -24.64 5.30 9.08
N GLU A 31 -24.76 4.25 9.89
CA GLU A 31 -23.62 3.47 10.36
C GLU A 31 -22.92 2.76 9.20
N VAL A 32 -23.68 2.12 8.29
CA VAL A 32 -23.11 1.50 7.09
C VAL A 32 -22.32 2.53 6.26
N ASN A 33 -22.87 3.72 6.03
CA ASN A 33 -22.17 4.78 5.30
C ASN A 33 -20.90 5.24 6.03
N LYS A 34 -20.94 5.36 7.36
CA LYS A 34 -19.77 5.69 8.18
C LYS A 34 -18.68 4.63 8.05
N VAL A 35 -19.03 3.35 8.09
CA VAL A 35 -18.07 2.25 7.87
C VAL A 35 -17.40 2.38 6.50
N MET A 36 -18.17 2.67 5.45
CA MET A 36 -17.63 2.85 4.10
C MET A 36 -16.66 4.04 3.99
N ILE A 37 -17.02 5.17 4.61
CA ILE A 37 -16.18 6.38 4.68
C ILE A 37 -14.87 6.10 5.41
N VAL A 38 -14.94 5.51 6.61
CA VAL A 38 -13.77 5.19 7.44
C VAL A 38 -12.84 4.21 6.71
N THR A 39 -13.40 3.21 6.04
CA THR A 39 -12.61 2.23 5.27
C THR A 39 -11.83 2.90 4.14
N ARG A 40 -12.48 3.79 3.38
CA ARG A 40 -11.80 4.59 2.34
C ARG A 40 -10.69 5.43 2.94
N GLY A 41 -10.96 6.06 4.08
CA GLY A 41 -10.00 6.80 4.89
C GLY A 41 -8.70 6.03 5.12
N TYR A 42 -8.79 4.87 5.76
CA TYR A 42 -7.59 4.08 6.07
C TYR A 42 -6.88 3.56 4.83
N LEU A 43 -7.62 3.10 3.83
CA LEU A 43 -7.00 2.62 2.60
C LEU A 43 -6.23 3.75 1.92
N GLN A 44 -6.78 4.96 1.86
CA GLN A 44 -6.12 6.13 1.25
C GLN A 44 -4.93 6.61 2.08
N GLN A 45 -5.04 6.59 3.41
CA GLN A 45 -3.97 7.00 4.31
C GLN A 45 -2.72 6.13 4.18
N TYR A 46 -2.92 4.82 4.11
CA TYR A 46 -1.81 3.87 4.25
C TYR A 46 -1.52 3.16 2.93
N VAL A 47 -2.52 2.48 2.36
CA VAL A 47 -2.31 1.64 1.16
C VAL A 47 -1.96 2.48 -0.05
N TYR A 48 -2.68 3.59 -0.28
CA TYR A 48 -2.40 4.48 -1.40
C TYR A 48 -1.00 5.11 -1.29
N VAL A 49 -0.60 5.57 -0.11
CA VAL A 49 0.76 6.10 0.13
C VAL A 49 1.82 5.06 -0.22
N GLU A 50 1.68 3.83 0.28
CA GLU A 50 2.61 2.73 -0.02
C GLU A 50 2.67 2.42 -1.52
N MET A 51 1.54 2.48 -2.24
CA MET A 51 1.50 2.29 -3.69
C MET A 51 2.20 3.42 -4.44
N VAL A 52 2.06 4.66 -4.00
CA VAL A 52 2.79 5.81 -4.58
C VAL A 52 4.28 5.67 -4.33
N LEU A 53 4.70 5.27 -3.12
CA LEU A 53 6.11 4.96 -2.82
C LEU A 53 6.66 3.89 -3.78
N ALA A 54 5.89 2.82 -4.01
CA ALA A 54 6.24 1.78 -4.98
C ALA A 54 6.33 2.34 -6.41
N GLU A 55 5.38 3.18 -6.84
CA GLU A 55 5.42 3.80 -8.17
C GLU A 55 6.64 4.72 -8.34
N CYS A 56 6.92 5.61 -7.39
CA CYS A 56 8.08 6.49 -7.42
C CYS A 56 9.38 5.69 -7.46
N PHE A 57 9.48 4.62 -6.66
CA PHE A 57 10.61 3.70 -6.72
C PHE A 57 10.75 3.08 -8.10
N MET A 58 9.65 2.58 -8.68
CA MET A 58 9.65 1.98 -10.02
C MET A 58 10.16 2.96 -11.09
N GLN A 59 9.67 4.21 -11.08
CA GLN A 59 10.09 5.24 -12.02
C GLN A 59 11.60 5.53 -11.92
N LYS A 60 12.14 5.62 -10.70
CA LYS A 60 13.56 5.92 -10.47
C LYS A 60 14.48 4.80 -10.97
N ILE A 61 14.08 3.54 -10.84
CA ILE A 61 14.90 2.39 -11.26
C ILE A 61 14.63 1.92 -12.70
N GLU A 62 13.63 2.46 -13.39
CA GLU A 62 13.17 1.99 -14.69
C GLU A 62 14.28 1.89 -15.74
N LYS A 63 15.15 2.90 -15.83
CA LYS A 63 16.30 2.89 -16.75
C LYS A 63 17.29 1.77 -16.44
N SER A 64 17.48 1.44 -15.16
CA SER A 64 18.38 0.36 -14.73
C SER A 64 17.82 -1.02 -15.08
N ILE A 65 16.50 -1.20 -14.99
CA ILE A 65 15.81 -2.47 -15.30
C ILE A 65 15.63 -2.66 -16.81
N LEU A 66 15.33 -1.61 -17.57
CA LEU A 66 14.98 -1.75 -19.00
C LEU A 66 16.17 -1.69 -19.96
N LYS A 67 17.42 -1.60 -19.46
CA LYS A 67 18.63 -1.56 -20.31
C LYS A 67 18.68 -2.75 -21.25
N LYS A 68 18.73 -2.50 -22.57
CA LYS A 68 18.44 -3.44 -23.67
C LYS A 68 19.33 -4.71 -23.78
N LYS A 69 20.26 -4.96 -22.87
CA LYS A 69 21.11 -6.17 -22.84
C LYS A 69 21.14 -6.89 -21.48
N CYS A 70 20.53 -6.32 -20.45
CA CYS A 70 20.65 -6.81 -19.08
C CYS A 70 19.47 -7.70 -18.64
N VAL A 71 18.33 -7.61 -19.35
CA VAL A 71 17.07 -8.17 -18.88
C VAL A 71 16.29 -8.84 -20.02
N ARG A 72 15.89 -10.11 -19.79
CA ARG A 72 15.12 -10.96 -20.74
C ARG A 72 13.75 -10.35 -21.04
N PHE A 73 13.17 -10.69 -22.20
CA PHE A 73 11.85 -10.19 -22.63
C PHE A 73 10.76 -10.44 -21.57
N GLU A 74 10.74 -11.63 -20.98
CA GLU A 74 9.75 -12.03 -19.98
C GLU A 74 9.82 -11.17 -18.70
N VAL A 75 11.03 -10.84 -18.24
CA VAL A 75 11.24 -9.97 -17.09
C VAL A 75 10.73 -8.55 -17.37
N LYS A 76 10.96 -8.03 -18.59
CA LYS A 76 10.41 -6.72 -19.01
C LYS A 76 8.89 -6.74 -19.05
N LYS A 77 8.29 -7.84 -19.49
CA LYS A 77 6.84 -8.01 -19.49
C LYS A 77 6.28 -7.93 -18.06
N LYS A 78 6.86 -8.69 -17.11
CA LYS A 78 6.44 -8.65 -15.70
C LYS A 78 6.60 -7.28 -15.05
N TRP A 79 7.68 -6.56 -15.37
CA TRP A 79 7.86 -5.16 -14.96
C TRP A 79 6.74 -4.25 -15.46
N VAL A 80 6.43 -4.31 -16.76
CA VAL A 80 5.38 -3.49 -17.38
C VAL A 80 3.99 -3.83 -16.82
N ASP A 81 3.70 -5.11 -16.64
CA ASP A 81 2.43 -5.58 -16.06
C ASP A 81 2.29 -5.12 -14.60
N CYS A 82 3.35 -5.22 -13.80
CA CYS A 82 3.38 -4.70 -12.43
C CYS A 82 3.07 -3.20 -12.40
N LYS A 83 3.76 -2.39 -13.22
CA LYS A 83 3.54 -0.94 -13.31
C LYS A 83 2.11 -0.60 -13.72
N LYS A 84 1.59 -1.32 -14.72
CA LYS A 84 0.21 -1.14 -15.21
C LYS A 84 -0.83 -1.46 -14.14
N ASN A 85 -0.65 -2.57 -13.42
CA ASN A 85 -1.59 -3.02 -12.41
C ASN A 85 -1.54 -2.16 -11.14
N LEU A 86 -0.36 -1.68 -10.73
CA LEU A 86 -0.21 -0.73 -9.64
C LEU A 86 -0.95 0.58 -9.95
N ARG A 87 -0.72 1.15 -11.15
CA ARG A 87 -1.43 2.36 -11.61
C ARG A 87 -2.93 2.17 -11.71
N LYS A 88 -3.39 0.96 -12.06
CA LYS A 88 -4.83 0.66 -12.09
C LYS A 88 -5.44 0.73 -10.69
N ALA A 89 -4.75 0.19 -9.68
CA ALA A 89 -5.17 0.29 -8.29
C ALA A 89 -5.18 1.75 -7.80
N ILE A 90 -4.09 2.50 -8.04
CA ILE A 90 -3.97 3.94 -7.71
C ILE A 90 -5.15 4.75 -8.27
N LYS A 91 -5.53 4.53 -9.54
CA LYS A 91 -6.67 5.20 -10.16
C LYS A 91 -8.01 4.97 -9.45
N TYR A 92 -8.18 3.85 -8.76
CA TYR A 92 -9.37 3.64 -7.96
C TYR A 92 -9.40 4.52 -6.71
N TYR A 93 -8.25 4.95 -6.17
CA TYR A 93 -8.22 5.91 -5.07
C TYR A 93 -8.47 7.34 -5.59
N ASP A 94 -7.85 7.69 -6.71
CA ASP A 94 -7.98 9.03 -7.33
C ASP A 94 -9.42 9.36 -7.77
N ALA A 95 -10.26 8.34 -7.97
CA ALA A 95 -11.65 8.52 -8.33
C ALA A 95 -12.54 9.05 -7.18
N TYR A 96 -12.03 9.11 -5.93
CA TYR A 96 -12.81 9.47 -4.75
C TYR A 96 -12.19 10.60 -3.92
N VAL A 97 -11.39 11.44 -4.57
CA VAL A 97 -10.82 12.64 -4.00
C VAL A 97 -11.34 13.87 -4.75
N PRO A 98 -11.37 15.04 -4.09
CA PRO A 98 -11.86 16.27 -4.71
C PRO A 98 -11.11 16.60 -6.01
N ASN A 99 -9.79 16.37 -6.04
CA ASN A 99 -8.97 16.49 -7.24
C ASN A 99 -7.74 15.56 -7.15
N ALA A 100 -7.04 15.42 -8.27
CA ALA A 100 -5.86 14.56 -8.37
C ALA A 100 -4.65 15.09 -7.57
N ASP A 101 -4.60 16.39 -7.32
CA ASP A 101 -3.48 17.05 -6.64
C ASP A 101 -3.48 16.71 -5.14
N PHE A 102 -4.65 16.64 -4.50
CA PHE A 102 -4.81 16.23 -3.10
C PHE A 102 -4.05 14.94 -2.79
N ASN A 103 -4.34 13.89 -3.56
CA ASN A 103 -3.77 12.57 -3.34
C ASN A 103 -2.27 12.56 -3.59
N ASN A 104 -1.83 13.29 -4.62
CA ASN A 104 -0.42 13.41 -4.94
C ASN A 104 0.35 14.14 -3.83
N GLU A 105 -0.10 15.32 -3.42
CA GLU A 105 0.53 16.11 -2.35
C GLU A 105 0.58 15.36 -1.02
N PHE A 106 -0.51 14.65 -0.68
CA PHE A 106 -0.58 13.82 0.51
C PHE A 106 0.51 12.75 0.49
N ALA A 107 0.60 11.94 -0.57
CA ALA A 107 1.59 10.88 -0.65
C ALA A 107 3.03 11.37 -0.84
N MET A 108 3.23 12.49 -1.54
CA MET A 108 4.56 13.06 -1.75
C MET A 108 5.19 13.56 -0.45
N THR A 109 4.39 14.06 0.49
CA THR A 109 4.88 14.42 1.84
C THR A 109 5.51 13.21 2.56
N PHE A 110 4.95 12.00 2.39
CA PHE A 110 5.54 10.77 2.91
C PHE A 110 6.78 10.36 2.11
N TYR A 111 6.72 10.42 0.78
CA TYR A 111 7.85 10.06 -0.08
C TYR A 111 9.09 10.89 0.25
N ASP A 112 8.95 12.19 0.47
CA ASP A 112 10.07 13.08 0.79
C ASP A 112 10.76 12.68 2.10
N LYS A 113 10.01 12.18 3.08
CA LYS A 113 10.58 11.71 4.35
C LYS A 113 11.15 10.29 4.30
N ILE A 114 10.57 9.40 3.49
CA ILE A 114 10.89 7.96 3.50
C ILE A 114 11.93 7.60 2.43
N SER A 115 11.98 8.35 1.34
CA SER A 115 12.75 7.98 0.15
C SER A 115 14.24 7.78 0.42
N GLU A 116 14.86 8.60 1.27
CA GLU A 116 16.27 8.45 1.63
C GLU A 116 16.55 7.09 2.29
N ASP A 117 15.77 6.72 3.30
CA ASP A 117 15.92 5.44 4.00
C ASP A 117 15.60 4.25 3.07
N LEU A 118 14.64 4.41 2.16
CA LEU A 118 14.34 3.40 1.12
C LEU A 118 15.54 3.15 0.20
N TYR A 119 16.22 4.20 -0.25
CA TYR A 119 17.40 4.05 -1.12
C TYR A 119 18.62 3.52 -0.34
N LYS A 120 18.80 3.92 0.93
CA LYS A 120 19.82 3.32 1.81
C LYS A 120 19.58 1.82 2.01
N LEU A 121 18.33 1.41 2.23
CA LEU A 121 17.95 0.00 2.33
C LEU A 121 18.32 -0.76 1.05
N ARG A 122 18.00 -0.21 -0.13
CA ARG A 122 18.37 -0.80 -1.43
C ARG A 122 19.87 -0.99 -1.55
N ASP A 123 20.66 0.02 -1.17
CA ASP A 123 22.12 -0.04 -1.30
C ASP A 123 22.74 -1.04 -0.31
N LYS A 124 22.22 -1.13 0.91
CA LYS A 124 22.62 -2.14 1.90
C LYS A 124 22.31 -3.56 1.41
N LEU A 125 21.14 -3.77 0.79
CA LEU A 125 20.81 -5.04 0.14
C LEU A 125 21.78 -5.37 -1.00
N ALA A 126 22.12 -4.40 -1.86
CA ALA A 126 23.06 -4.60 -2.95
C ALA A 126 24.47 -4.99 -2.44
N VAL A 127 24.98 -4.31 -1.40
CA VAL A 127 26.26 -4.67 -0.76
C VAL A 127 26.19 -6.06 -0.15
N ARG A 128 25.11 -6.41 0.54
CA ARG A 128 24.93 -7.75 1.11
C ARG A 128 24.93 -8.83 0.04
N LEU A 129 24.21 -8.62 -1.05
CA LEU A 129 24.17 -9.52 -2.20
C LEU A 129 25.56 -9.68 -2.85
N GLN A 130 26.33 -8.60 -2.95
CA GLN A 130 27.70 -8.65 -3.43
C GLN A 130 28.59 -9.51 -2.53
N ASN A 131 28.48 -9.33 -1.20
CA ASN A 131 29.20 -10.14 -0.22
C ASN A 131 28.79 -11.62 -0.23
N LEU A 132 27.60 -11.94 -0.74
CA LEU A 132 27.11 -13.31 -0.96
C LEU A 132 27.48 -13.87 -2.35
N GLY A 133 28.31 -13.17 -3.12
CA GLY A 133 28.87 -13.66 -4.39
C GLY A 133 28.02 -13.41 -5.63
N ILE A 134 27.03 -12.50 -5.59
CA ILE A 134 26.16 -12.18 -6.74
C ILE A 134 26.83 -11.26 -7.76
N GLY A 135 27.92 -10.58 -7.38
CA GLY A 135 28.72 -9.74 -8.28
C GLY A 135 27.89 -8.61 -8.89
N GLU A 136 28.05 -8.38 -10.21
CA GLU A 136 27.47 -7.24 -10.94
C GLU A 136 25.92 -7.21 -10.96
N LYS A 137 25.25 -8.33 -10.65
CA LYS A 137 23.78 -8.41 -10.62
C LYS A 137 23.16 -7.90 -9.32
N SER A 138 23.97 -7.65 -8.29
CA SER A 138 23.52 -7.31 -6.94
C SER A 138 22.54 -6.12 -6.90
N GLY A 139 22.80 -5.08 -7.69
CA GLY A 139 21.93 -3.91 -7.77
C GLY A 139 20.55 -4.21 -8.38
N VAL A 140 20.49 -5.06 -9.41
CA VAL A 140 19.23 -5.47 -10.03
C VAL A 140 18.42 -6.36 -9.08
N TYR A 141 19.10 -7.23 -8.32
CA TYR A 141 18.47 -8.10 -7.33
C TYR A 141 17.92 -7.27 -6.16
N ALA A 142 18.69 -6.32 -5.65
CA ALA A 142 18.24 -5.41 -4.60
C ALA A 142 17.00 -4.62 -5.05
N ASN A 143 16.99 -4.11 -6.29
CA ASN A 143 15.83 -3.41 -6.85
C ASN A 143 14.57 -4.31 -6.92
N ALA A 144 14.74 -5.57 -7.32
CA ALA A 144 13.63 -6.52 -7.38
C ALA A 144 13.08 -6.88 -6.00
N ILE A 145 13.96 -7.10 -5.02
CA ILE A 145 13.60 -7.36 -3.63
C ILE A 145 12.86 -6.17 -3.03
N ILE A 146 13.32 -4.93 -3.25
CA ILE A 146 12.63 -3.74 -2.75
C ILE A 146 11.24 -3.61 -3.35
N LEU A 147 11.09 -3.75 -4.67
CA LEU A 147 9.78 -3.64 -5.33
C LEU A 147 8.80 -4.71 -4.81
N TYR A 148 9.26 -5.95 -4.66
CA TYR A 148 8.47 -7.01 -4.07
C TYR A 148 8.03 -6.68 -2.65
N ASN A 149 8.95 -6.19 -1.80
CA ASN A 149 8.60 -5.84 -0.42
C ASN A 149 7.64 -4.63 -0.34
N LEU A 150 7.80 -3.61 -1.18
CA LEU A 150 6.89 -2.47 -1.22
C LEU A 150 5.47 -2.89 -1.62
N THR A 151 5.32 -3.71 -2.66
CA THR A 151 4.00 -4.18 -3.09
C THR A 151 3.39 -5.20 -2.12
N ASN A 152 4.21 -6.03 -1.46
CA ASN A 152 3.78 -6.91 -0.36
C ASN A 152 3.30 -6.10 0.85
N LEU A 153 3.99 -5.00 1.19
CA LEU A 153 3.55 -4.08 2.22
C LEU A 153 2.17 -3.50 1.86
N CYS A 154 1.99 -2.99 0.64
CA CYS A 154 0.70 -2.47 0.17
C CYS A 154 -0.45 -3.48 0.36
N LEU A 155 -0.24 -4.72 -0.10
CA LEU A 155 -1.24 -5.77 0.00
C LEU A 155 -1.50 -6.17 1.45
N GLY A 156 -0.44 -6.34 2.25
CA GLY A 156 -0.57 -6.69 3.67
C GLY A 156 -1.28 -5.60 4.48
N THR A 157 -1.03 -4.32 4.20
CA THR A 157 -1.72 -3.19 4.82
C THR A 157 -3.20 -3.20 4.44
N TYR A 158 -3.53 -3.40 3.16
CA TYR A 158 -4.91 -3.55 2.70
C TYR A 158 -5.64 -4.69 3.43
N GLU A 159 -5.06 -5.89 3.45
CA GLU A 159 -5.67 -7.05 4.09
C GLU A 159 -5.88 -6.85 5.59
N ASN A 160 -4.91 -6.22 6.26
CA ASN A 160 -5.03 -5.91 7.68
C ASN A 160 -6.14 -4.90 7.99
N ILE A 161 -6.27 -3.83 7.18
CA ILE A 161 -7.36 -2.86 7.33
C ILE A 161 -8.72 -3.56 7.16
N ILE A 162 -8.91 -4.31 6.07
CA ILE A 162 -10.17 -5.01 5.81
C ILE A 162 -10.50 -6.03 6.90
N ARG A 163 -9.49 -6.79 7.36
CA ARG A 163 -9.66 -7.77 8.44
C ARG A 163 -10.06 -7.09 9.75
N LYS A 164 -9.38 -6.01 10.15
CA LYS A 164 -9.68 -5.28 11.39
C LYS A 164 -11.07 -4.69 11.39
N LEU A 165 -11.48 -4.09 10.26
CA LEU A 165 -12.85 -3.60 10.08
C LEU A 165 -13.89 -4.70 10.18
N TYR A 166 -13.60 -5.90 9.69
CA TYR A 166 -14.49 -7.05 9.87
C TYR A 166 -14.54 -7.54 11.32
N GLU A 167 -13.40 -7.60 12.01
CA GLU A 167 -13.31 -8.02 13.42
C GLU A 167 -14.16 -7.12 14.32
N ASP A 168 -14.09 -5.79 14.12
CA ASP A 168 -14.69 -4.84 15.05
C ASP A 168 -16.11 -4.41 14.66
N LEU A 169 -16.42 -4.38 13.36
CA LEU A 169 -17.72 -3.91 12.85
C LEU A 169 -18.60 -5.04 12.33
N HIS A 170 -18.05 -6.26 12.19
CA HIS A 170 -18.72 -7.43 11.61
C HIS A 170 -19.30 -7.18 10.21
N VAL A 171 -18.69 -6.27 9.45
CA VAL A 171 -19.05 -5.99 8.05
C VAL A 171 -18.00 -6.56 7.12
N ASN A 172 -18.39 -7.45 6.21
CA ASN A 172 -17.47 -7.98 5.20
C ASN A 172 -17.35 -6.99 4.02
N LEU A 173 -16.24 -6.26 4.01
CA LEU A 173 -15.96 -5.19 3.06
C LEU A 173 -15.06 -5.62 1.89
N MET A 174 -14.57 -6.86 1.89
CA MET A 174 -13.62 -7.37 0.90
C MET A 174 -14.14 -7.18 -0.53
N GLN A 175 -15.40 -7.57 -0.79
CA GLN A 175 -15.98 -7.42 -2.12
C GLN A 175 -16.18 -5.96 -2.53
N ALA A 176 -16.45 -5.07 -1.57
CA ALA A 176 -16.66 -3.65 -1.82
C ALA A 176 -15.37 -2.93 -2.20
N PHE A 177 -14.24 -3.36 -1.63
CA PHE A 177 -12.94 -2.71 -1.82
C PHE A 177 -11.92 -3.55 -2.58
N LYS A 178 -12.33 -4.65 -3.25
CA LYS A 178 -11.40 -5.53 -3.98
C LYS A 178 -10.54 -4.81 -5.02
N ASP A 179 -11.10 -3.78 -5.65
CA ASP A 179 -10.45 -3.02 -6.72
C ASP A 179 -9.36 -2.07 -6.18
N PHE A 180 -9.40 -1.79 -4.88
CA PHE A 180 -8.39 -1.00 -4.16
C PHE A 180 -7.18 -1.85 -3.75
N ALA A 181 -7.27 -3.18 -3.86
CA ALA A 181 -6.20 -4.10 -3.50
C ALA A 181 -5.18 -4.24 -4.65
N PRO A 182 -3.87 -4.09 -4.39
CA PRO A 182 -2.83 -4.20 -5.42
C PRO A 182 -2.42 -5.66 -5.72
N ILE A 183 -3.36 -6.62 -5.68
CA ILE A 183 -3.08 -8.06 -5.79
C ILE A 183 -2.25 -8.39 -7.05
N LEU A 184 -2.71 -7.93 -8.22
CA LEU A 184 -2.01 -8.21 -9.48
C LEU A 184 -0.62 -7.55 -9.53
N ALA A 185 -0.46 -6.37 -8.93
CA ALA A 185 0.85 -5.71 -8.85
C ALA A 185 1.81 -6.50 -7.96
N PHE A 186 1.33 -6.98 -6.82
CA PHE A 186 2.06 -7.89 -5.95
C PHE A 186 2.49 -9.17 -6.68
N GLU A 187 1.55 -9.88 -7.32
CA GLU A 187 1.86 -11.10 -8.08
C GLU A 187 2.91 -10.85 -9.17
N ASN A 188 2.77 -9.76 -9.93
CA ASN A 188 3.74 -9.41 -10.97
C ASN A 188 5.11 -8.99 -10.41
N SER A 189 5.16 -8.37 -9.23
CA SER A 189 6.42 -8.03 -8.56
C SER A 189 7.16 -9.29 -8.09
N TYR A 190 6.43 -10.30 -7.59
CA TYR A 190 6.98 -11.58 -7.18
C TYR A 190 7.52 -12.33 -8.39
N ASP A 191 6.73 -12.44 -9.46
CA ASP A 191 7.17 -13.06 -10.72
C ASP A 191 8.41 -12.35 -11.30
N PHE A 192 8.43 -11.02 -11.25
CA PHE A 192 9.58 -10.22 -11.66
C PHE A 192 10.82 -10.57 -10.84
N MET A 193 10.71 -10.58 -9.50
CA MET A 193 11.80 -10.93 -8.59
C MET A 193 12.29 -12.36 -8.82
N ALA A 194 11.38 -13.32 -8.92
CA ALA A 194 11.70 -14.72 -9.16
C ALA A 194 12.42 -14.92 -10.50
N LEU A 195 12.03 -14.23 -11.56
CA LEU A 195 12.72 -14.32 -12.86
C LEU A 195 14.07 -13.60 -12.89
N VAL A 196 14.21 -12.49 -12.15
CA VAL A 196 15.48 -11.76 -12.03
C VAL A 196 16.50 -12.58 -11.25
N MET A 197 16.08 -13.17 -10.13
CA MET A 197 16.93 -13.92 -9.22
C MET A 197 17.11 -15.39 -9.63
N ASP A 198 16.14 -15.97 -10.34
CA ASP A 198 16.17 -17.35 -10.83
C ASP A 198 16.60 -18.34 -9.72
N LYS A 199 17.64 -19.13 -9.96
CA LYS A 199 18.17 -20.13 -9.02
C LYS A 199 18.75 -19.51 -7.74
N ASP A 200 19.14 -18.24 -7.78
CA ASP A 200 19.71 -17.55 -6.61
C ASP A 200 18.64 -17.19 -5.57
N PHE A 201 17.36 -17.13 -5.95
CA PHE A 201 16.28 -16.77 -5.04
C PHE A 201 16.22 -17.69 -3.80
N LYS A 202 16.11 -19.00 -4.03
CA LYS A 202 16.03 -19.99 -2.95
C LYS A 202 17.33 -20.10 -2.14
N ARG A 203 18.47 -19.88 -2.79
CA ARG A 203 19.80 -19.97 -2.16
C ARG A 203 20.07 -18.85 -1.16
N LEU A 204 19.53 -17.65 -1.44
CA LEU A 204 19.87 -16.45 -0.68
C LEU A 204 18.83 -16.04 0.36
N ALA A 205 17.61 -16.60 0.29
CA ALA A 205 16.48 -16.21 1.13
C ALA A 205 16.84 -16.17 2.63
N ASP A 206 17.51 -17.21 3.12
CA ASP A 206 17.87 -17.34 4.55
C ASP A 206 19.06 -16.47 4.98
N HIS A 207 19.79 -15.87 4.04
CA HIS A 207 21.06 -15.15 4.30
C HIS A 207 20.99 -13.66 4.02
N LEU A 208 19.89 -13.20 3.41
CA LEU A 208 19.66 -11.81 3.02
C LEU A 208 19.30 -10.93 4.22
N MET A 209 18.51 -11.44 5.17
CA MET A 209 17.91 -10.63 6.24
C MET A 209 18.84 -10.52 7.45
N THR A 210 19.67 -9.48 7.49
CA THR A 210 20.46 -9.11 8.67
C THR A 210 19.68 -8.17 9.59
N LYS A 211 20.09 -8.05 10.87
CA LYS A 211 19.51 -7.08 11.81
C LYS A 211 19.54 -5.64 11.27
N GLU A 212 20.62 -5.28 10.57
CA GLU A 212 20.75 -3.95 9.96
C GLU A 212 19.74 -3.74 8.84
N ILE A 213 19.61 -4.71 7.91
CA ILE A 213 18.63 -4.65 6.82
C ILE A 213 17.21 -4.59 7.37
N LEU A 214 16.90 -5.41 8.37
CA LEU A 214 15.61 -5.39 9.08
C LEU A 214 15.32 -4.02 9.69
N SER A 215 16.31 -3.37 10.33
CA SER A 215 16.13 -2.04 10.92
C SER A 215 15.77 -0.96 9.89
N TYR A 216 16.28 -1.06 8.66
CA TYR A 216 15.93 -0.15 7.58
C TYR A 216 14.55 -0.45 7.00
N PHE A 217 14.15 -1.73 6.90
CA PHE A 217 12.77 -2.09 6.60
C PHE A 217 11.80 -1.52 7.64
N ASP A 218 12.13 -1.62 8.92
CA ASP A 218 11.32 -1.07 10.01
C ASP A 218 11.24 0.46 9.91
N LYS A 219 12.33 1.16 9.57
CA LYS A 219 12.30 2.61 9.33
C LYS A 219 11.37 3.00 8.19
N VAL A 220 11.47 2.33 7.04
CA VAL A 220 10.60 2.61 5.87
C VAL A 220 9.14 2.37 6.24
N ARG A 221 8.85 1.24 6.88
CA ARG A 221 7.50 0.89 7.34
C ARG A 221 6.97 1.91 8.36
N ASN A 222 7.72 2.19 9.42
CA ASN A 222 7.31 3.13 10.47
C ASN A 222 7.17 4.57 9.97
N GLY A 223 7.91 4.93 8.92
CA GLY A 223 7.76 6.22 8.25
C GLY A 223 6.37 6.40 7.64
N VAL A 224 5.77 5.35 7.07
CA VAL A 224 4.39 5.37 6.55
C VAL A 224 3.37 5.57 7.66
N PHE A 225 3.64 5.05 8.86
CA PHE A 225 2.74 5.11 10.01
C PHE A 225 3.08 6.25 10.99
N ASN A 226 3.89 7.22 10.58
CA ASN A 226 4.33 8.31 11.44
C ASN A 226 3.24 9.40 11.55
N GLU A 227 2.70 9.59 12.75
CA GLU A 227 1.60 10.54 13.02
C GLU A 227 1.96 12.00 12.66
N GLN A 228 3.18 12.46 12.96
CA GLN A 228 3.61 13.82 12.60
C GLN A 228 3.65 14.01 11.08
N THR A 229 3.99 12.96 10.34
CA THR A 229 4.01 12.97 8.86
C THR A 229 2.60 12.92 8.31
N LEU A 230 1.73 12.12 8.91
CA LEU A 230 0.31 12.09 8.57
C LEU A 230 -0.33 13.48 8.72
N ASN A 231 -0.05 14.16 9.83
CA ASN A 231 -0.57 15.50 10.10
C ASN A 231 -0.03 16.52 9.10
N ALA A 232 1.27 16.49 8.82
CA ALA A 232 1.87 17.36 7.81
C ALA A 232 1.27 17.09 6.41
N ALA A 233 1.11 15.82 6.02
CA ALA A 233 0.53 15.42 4.74
C ALA A 233 -0.92 15.88 4.60
N ALA A 234 -1.72 15.76 5.67
CA ALA A 234 -3.10 16.23 5.69
C ALA A 234 -3.19 17.76 5.55
N VAL A 235 -2.32 18.51 6.24
CA VAL A 235 -2.27 19.98 6.11
C VAL A 235 -1.85 20.36 4.70
N ASN A 236 -0.71 19.85 4.21
CA ASN A 236 -0.19 20.19 2.89
C ASN A 236 -1.20 19.91 1.78
N ALA A 237 -1.85 18.75 1.80
CA ALA A 237 -2.83 18.36 0.79
C ALA A 237 -4.15 19.15 0.85
N THR A 238 -4.40 19.92 1.91
CA THR A 238 -5.68 20.64 2.10
C THR A 238 -5.55 22.15 2.12
N GLU A 239 -4.36 22.69 2.37
CA GLU A 239 -4.16 24.13 2.49
C GLU A 239 -4.62 24.87 1.22
N ASP A 240 -4.20 24.35 0.06
CA ASP A 240 -4.44 24.95 -1.26
C ASP A 240 -5.77 24.55 -1.93
N LEU A 241 -6.57 23.69 -1.28
CA LEU A 241 -7.90 23.34 -1.78
C LEU A 241 -8.88 24.52 -1.67
N LYS A 242 -9.78 24.65 -2.66
CA LYS A 242 -10.91 25.58 -2.61
C LYS A 242 -11.93 25.14 -1.55
N ASP A 243 -12.78 26.06 -1.11
CA ASP A 243 -13.76 25.78 -0.04
C ASP A 243 -14.78 24.69 -0.43
N ASP A 244 -15.20 24.65 -1.68
CA ASP A 244 -16.09 23.60 -2.22
C ASP A 244 -15.40 22.23 -2.26
N GLU A 245 -14.09 22.19 -2.56
CA GLU A 245 -13.27 20.98 -2.51
C GLU A 245 -13.02 20.50 -1.06
N LYS A 246 -12.83 21.44 -0.13
CA LYS A 246 -12.72 21.15 1.31
C LYS A 246 -14.02 20.57 1.87
N ASP A 247 -15.17 21.09 1.44
CA ASP A 247 -16.47 20.54 1.84
C ASP A 247 -16.72 19.16 1.22
N LEU A 248 -16.36 18.97 -0.06
CA LEU A 248 -16.40 17.65 -0.69
C LEU A 248 -15.47 16.65 0.02
N GLN A 249 -14.27 17.06 0.43
CA GLN A 249 -13.36 16.23 1.22
C GLN A 249 -14.01 15.80 2.54
N LYS A 250 -14.69 16.69 3.27
CA LYS A 250 -15.43 16.34 4.50
C LYS A 250 -16.53 15.29 4.27
N THR A 251 -17.09 15.21 3.06
CA THR A 251 -18.08 14.16 2.72
C THR A 251 -17.45 12.79 2.47
N TYR A 252 -16.16 12.75 2.10
CA TYR A 252 -15.44 11.52 1.85
C TYR A 252 -14.67 11.06 3.08
N ILE A 253 -13.89 11.95 3.72
CA ILE A 253 -13.12 11.70 4.95
C ILE A 253 -12.80 13.04 5.64
N GLY A 254 -13.27 13.25 6.88
CA GLY A 254 -12.86 14.41 7.69
C GLY A 254 -11.50 14.22 8.36
N ILE A 255 -10.61 15.22 8.33
CA ILE A 255 -9.30 15.19 9.01
C ILE A 255 -9.43 15.00 10.55
N SER A 256 -10.59 15.34 11.14
CA SER A 256 -10.83 15.06 12.57
C SER A 256 -11.18 13.60 12.86
N ASP A 257 -11.65 12.84 11.86
CA ASP A 257 -11.84 11.39 11.96
C ASP A 257 -10.51 10.63 11.73
N PHE A 258 -9.53 11.24 11.05
CA PHE A 258 -8.13 10.78 10.94
C PHE A 258 -7.41 10.75 12.30
N MET A 259 -7.71 11.71 13.19
CA MET A 259 -6.93 12.05 14.38
C MET A 259 -7.43 11.41 15.68
N LYS A 260 -8.58 10.74 15.66
CA LYS A 260 -9.26 10.25 16.87
C LYS A 260 -9.18 8.74 17.08
N SER A 261 -8.56 7.99 16.19
CA SER A 261 -8.60 6.54 16.29
C SER A 261 -7.19 5.94 16.24
N ASP A 262 -6.82 5.22 17.29
CA ASP A 262 -5.72 4.21 17.30
C ASP A 262 -5.98 3.03 16.33
N TYR A 263 -7.00 3.18 15.49
CA TYR A 263 -7.59 2.20 14.63
C TYR A 263 -7.08 2.41 13.20
N PRO A 264 -6.62 1.39 12.45
CA PRO A 264 -6.45 -0.03 12.80
C PRO A 264 -4.99 -0.39 13.18
N LEU A 265 -4.20 0.56 13.69
CA LEU A 265 -2.74 0.46 13.78
C LEU A 265 -2.20 -0.40 14.94
N GLU A 266 -3.00 -0.73 15.95
CA GLU A 266 -2.55 -1.42 17.18
C GLU A 266 -1.86 -2.79 16.98
N SER A 267 -1.94 -3.43 15.81
CA SER A 267 -1.33 -4.76 15.56
C SER A 267 -0.18 -4.80 14.56
N VAL A 268 0.12 -3.70 13.88
CA VAL A 268 1.20 -3.65 12.88
C VAL A 268 2.59 -3.70 13.57
N THR A 269 2.66 -3.26 14.83
CA THR A 269 3.89 -3.19 15.65
C THR A 269 4.18 -4.45 16.47
N SER A 270 3.26 -5.42 16.58
CA SER A 270 3.38 -6.53 17.54
C SER A 270 3.73 -7.91 16.95
N LYS A 271 3.74 -8.08 15.62
CA LYS A 271 4.36 -9.27 15.03
C LYS A 271 5.86 -9.08 14.94
N LYS A 272 6.58 -9.56 15.96
CA LYS A 272 7.98 -9.97 15.82
C LYS A 272 8.09 -10.77 14.53
N ALA A 273 8.99 -10.34 13.65
CA ALA A 273 9.46 -11.16 12.55
C ALA A 273 9.91 -12.50 13.14
N SER A 274 9.19 -13.56 12.82
CA SER A 274 9.57 -14.95 13.04
C SER A 274 9.82 -15.58 11.69
#